data_AF-A0A3B5MFG9-F1
#
_entry.id   AF-A0A3B5MFG9-F1
#
_cell.length_a   1.000
_cell.length_b   1.000
_cell.length_c   1.000
_cell.angle_alpha   90.00
_cell.angle_beta   90.00
_cell.angle_gamma   90.00
#
_symmetry.space_group_name_H-M   'P 1'
#
loop_
_entity.id
_entity.type
_entity.pdbx_description
1 polymer ?
#
loop_
_entity_poly.entity_id
_entity_poly.type
_entity_poly.pdbx_seq_one_letter_code
_entity_poly.pdbx_strand_id
1 'polypeptide(L)'
;MMQQKAQITEQLLQKAQAQVEKMAFELEKGRDLSRVIVHVDMDAFYAAVEMRDCPELKDKPMAVGSMSMLSTSNYHARKYGVRAAMPGFIAKKLCPSLVIVPLNFDKYRAVSEEIREIFAEYDPNFQPMSLDEAYLDFTDHLEQRQSCPESSLTHRYRSRTNENPIFVSTEEGTDLSPVLFEGSPVFSEGDAGGPFEQFGTSVEEAVREMRFRIEQKTTLTASAGIAPNMMLAKVCSDKNKPNGQYRLAPTREAVMDFIQKLPVRKVCGIGKVSEKMLNALGITTCSDLSRQMALLSLLFSETSWHHFIQISLGLSSTHIPRHEERKSMSTERTFKELSKPEEQFSLCRELCDDLAEDLKKEALKV
;
A
#
# COMPACT_ATOMS: atom_id res chain seq x y z
N MET A 1 11.13 -9.40 29.73
CA MET A 1 12.01 -8.47 29.01
C MET A 1 12.76 -7.51 29.94
N MET A 2 12.11 -6.56 30.66
CA MET A 2 12.86 -5.59 31.49
C MET A 2 13.68 -6.21 32.62
N GLN A 3 13.18 -7.28 33.26
CA GLN A 3 13.94 -8.03 34.26
C GLN A 3 15.18 -8.72 33.65
N GLN A 4 15.05 -9.27 32.45
CA GLN A 4 16.18 -9.86 31.71
C GLN A 4 17.22 -8.80 31.35
N LYS A 5 16.79 -7.61 30.90
CA LYS A 5 17.67 -6.45 30.65
C LYS A 5 18.50 -6.09 31.88
N ALA A 6 17.92 -6.14 33.08
CA ALA A 6 18.62 -5.82 34.32
C ALA A 6 19.74 -6.81 34.69
N GLN A 7 19.71 -8.02 34.13
CA GLN A 7 20.72 -9.07 34.37
C GLN A 7 21.86 -9.05 33.33
N ILE A 8 21.75 -8.22 32.28
CA ILE A 8 22.77 -8.13 31.23
C ILE A 8 23.98 -7.37 31.78
N THR A 9 25.15 -8.02 31.74
CA THR A 9 26.42 -7.40 32.12
C THR A 9 27.01 -6.59 30.97
N GLU A 10 27.86 -5.62 31.30
CA GLU A 10 28.57 -4.83 30.30
C GLU A 10 29.44 -5.72 29.38
N GLN A 11 30.07 -6.76 29.93
CA GLN A 11 30.86 -7.70 29.15
C GLN A 11 30.02 -8.46 28.11
N LEU A 12 28.81 -8.89 28.48
CA LEU A 12 27.89 -9.52 27.53
C LEU A 12 27.45 -8.54 26.44
N LEU A 13 27.20 -7.28 26.82
CA LEU A 13 26.82 -6.23 25.87
C LEU A 13 27.95 -5.91 24.88
N GLN A 14 29.20 -5.83 25.34
CA GLN A 14 30.36 -5.62 24.48
C GLN A 14 30.56 -6.79 23.50
N LYS A 15 30.38 -8.04 23.96
CA LYS A 15 30.43 -9.22 23.09
C LYS A 15 29.32 -9.20 22.04
N ALA A 16 28.10 -8.84 22.43
CA ALA A 16 26.97 -8.68 21.51
C ALA A 16 27.22 -7.56 20.49
N GLN A 17 27.81 -6.45 20.92
CA GLN A 17 28.18 -5.33 20.05
C GLN A 17 29.14 -5.77 18.94
N ALA A 18 30.20 -6.51 19.26
CA ALA A 18 31.12 -7.03 18.25
C ALA A 18 30.44 -7.99 17.25
N GLN A 19 29.49 -8.82 17.71
CA GLN A 19 28.71 -9.71 16.84
C GLN A 19 27.79 -8.91 15.90
N VAL A 20 27.10 -7.90 16.43
CA VAL A 20 26.22 -7.02 15.67
C VAL A 20 26.99 -6.22 14.64
N GLU A 21 28.15 -5.67 14.98
CA GLU A 21 29.00 -4.92 14.05
C GLU A 21 29.51 -5.79 12.91
N LYS A 22 29.94 -7.02 13.22
CA LYS A 22 30.32 -7.99 12.19
C LYS A 22 29.17 -8.27 11.24
N MET A 23 27.96 -8.48 11.77
CA MET A 23 26.79 -8.73 10.95
C MET A 23 26.38 -7.51 10.11
N ALA A 24 26.39 -6.32 10.72
CA ALA A 24 26.11 -5.07 10.02
C ALA A 24 27.07 -4.88 8.85
N PHE A 25 28.35 -5.16 9.05
CA PHE A 25 29.37 -5.10 8.00
C PHE A 25 29.07 -6.05 6.84
N GLU A 26 28.74 -7.32 7.12
CA GLU A 26 28.41 -8.29 6.06
C GLU A 26 27.12 -7.90 5.31
N LEU A 27 26.09 -7.44 6.02
CA LEU A 27 24.84 -6.96 5.43
C LEU A 27 25.06 -5.71 4.57
N GLU A 28 25.87 -4.77 5.04
CA GLU A 28 26.18 -3.53 4.30
C GLU A 28 27.00 -3.82 3.04
N LYS A 29 27.94 -4.78 3.12
CA LYS A 29 28.72 -5.26 1.97
C LYS A 29 27.83 -5.87 0.89
N GLY A 30 26.74 -6.54 1.29
CA GLY A 30 25.74 -7.11 0.39
C GLY A 30 24.65 -6.14 -0.06
N ARG A 31 24.74 -4.84 0.26
CA ARG A 31 23.73 -3.85 -0.12
C ARG A 31 23.66 -3.73 -1.64
N ASP A 32 22.46 -3.96 -2.17
CA ASP A 32 22.11 -3.72 -3.56
C ASP A 32 21.19 -2.50 -3.67
N LEU A 33 21.59 -1.54 -4.50
CA LEU A 33 20.85 -0.32 -4.81
C LEU A 33 20.55 -0.19 -6.32
N SER A 34 20.84 -1.25 -7.10
CA SER A 34 20.69 -1.25 -8.56
C SER A 34 19.24 -1.43 -9.00
N ARG A 35 18.42 -2.11 -8.18
CA ARG A 35 17.02 -2.39 -8.49
C ARG A 35 16.12 -1.19 -8.21
N VAL A 36 15.04 -1.10 -8.97
CA VAL A 36 14.03 -0.05 -8.84
C VAL A 36 12.70 -0.69 -8.50
N ILE A 37 12.42 -0.79 -7.20
CA ILE A 37 11.21 -1.41 -6.69
C ILE A 37 10.13 -0.35 -6.50
N VAL A 38 8.96 -0.63 -7.05
CA VAL A 38 7.76 0.20 -6.93
C VAL A 38 6.72 -0.55 -6.11
N HIS A 39 6.23 0.07 -5.06
CA HIS A 39 5.04 -0.38 -4.34
C HIS A 39 3.87 0.51 -4.74
N VAL A 40 2.77 -0.08 -5.19
CA VAL A 40 1.53 0.63 -5.54
C VAL A 40 0.43 0.23 -4.57
N ASP A 41 -0.37 1.21 -4.14
CA ASP A 41 -1.41 1.05 -3.13
C ASP A 41 -2.61 1.95 -3.48
N MET A 42 -3.74 1.36 -3.83
CA MET A 42 -4.95 2.08 -4.23
C MET A 42 -5.51 2.92 -3.08
N ASP A 43 -5.94 4.15 -3.38
CA ASP A 43 -6.34 5.09 -2.34
C ASP A 43 -7.75 4.78 -1.82
N ALA A 44 -7.83 4.27 -0.58
CA ALA A 44 -9.10 3.90 0.07
C ALA A 44 -9.96 2.96 -0.80
N PHE A 45 -9.33 1.95 -1.41
CA PHE A 45 -9.85 1.15 -2.52
C PHE A 45 -11.36 0.86 -2.51
N TYR A 46 -11.86 0.05 -1.56
CA TYR A 46 -13.28 -0.33 -1.57
C TYR A 46 -14.21 0.89 -1.45
N ALA A 47 -13.86 1.87 -0.61
CA ALA A 47 -14.64 3.10 -0.49
C ALA A 47 -14.62 3.94 -1.77
N ALA A 48 -13.48 3.99 -2.46
CA ALA A 48 -13.35 4.69 -3.73
C ALA A 48 -14.17 4.02 -4.84
N VAL A 49 -14.22 2.68 -4.88
CA VAL A 49 -15.12 1.93 -5.80
C VAL A 49 -16.58 2.29 -5.55
N GLU A 50 -17.04 2.26 -4.28
CA GLU A 50 -18.44 2.62 -3.98
C GLU A 50 -18.75 4.09 -4.28
N MET A 51 -17.80 5.01 -4.05
CA MET A 51 -17.96 6.43 -4.39
C MET A 51 -18.03 6.68 -5.90
N ARG A 52 -17.33 5.89 -6.70
CA ARG A 52 -17.41 5.95 -8.17
C ARG A 52 -18.78 5.51 -8.65
N ASP A 53 -19.28 4.39 -8.13
CA ASP A 53 -20.55 3.79 -8.56
C ASP A 53 -21.78 4.53 -8.00
N CYS A 54 -21.63 5.24 -6.87
CA CYS A 54 -22.67 6.04 -6.25
C CYS A 54 -22.16 7.47 -5.97
N PRO A 55 -22.33 8.40 -6.93
CA PRO A 55 -21.80 9.77 -6.83
C PRO A 55 -22.28 10.54 -5.59
N GLU A 56 -23.45 10.20 -5.04
CA GLU A 56 -23.97 10.80 -3.80
C GLU A 56 -23.09 10.58 -2.56
N LEU A 57 -22.16 9.62 -2.61
CA LEU A 57 -21.22 9.31 -1.53
C LEU A 57 -19.94 10.14 -1.59
N LYS A 58 -19.63 10.78 -2.73
CA LYS A 58 -18.33 11.41 -3.01
C LYS A 58 -17.92 12.43 -1.95
N ASP A 59 -18.87 13.28 -1.56
CA ASP A 59 -18.62 14.37 -0.60
C ASP A 59 -19.08 14.06 0.83
N LYS A 60 -19.47 12.79 1.11
CA LYS A 60 -19.94 12.35 2.42
C LYS A 60 -18.88 11.53 3.15
N PRO A 61 -18.77 11.62 4.49
CA PRO A 61 -17.97 10.64 5.23
C PRO A 61 -18.62 9.27 5.09
N MET A 62 -17.90 8.31 4.51
CA MET A 62 -18.40 6.96 4.31
C MET A 62 -17.34 5.88 4.60
N ALA A 63 -17.83 4.69 4.92
CA ALA A 63 -17.02 3.50 5.17
C ALA A 63 -17.66 2.24 4.57
N VAL A 64 -16.83 1.26 4.24
CA VAL A 64 -17.28 -0.04 3.72
C VAL A 64 -17.16 -1.09 4.81
N GLY A 65 -18.22 -1.86 5.04
CA GLY A 65 -18.29 -2.91 6.05
C GLY A 65 -19.68 -3.01 6.67
N SER A 66 -19.74 -3.15 7.99
CA SER A 66 -20.99 -3.28 8.75
C SER A 66 -20.91 -2.54 10.08
N MET A 67 -22.01 -2.55 10.83
CA MET A 67 -22.02 -2.08 12.22
C MET A 67 -21.05 -2.86 13.12
N SER A 68 -20.73 -4.11 12.79
CA SER A 68 -19.82 -4.96 13.55
C SER A 68 -18.36 -4.62 13.27
N MET A 69 -18.00 -4.42 12.00
CA MET A 69 -16.62 -4.16 11.58
C MET A 69 -16.55 -3.40 10.26
N LEU A 70 -15.66 -2.43 10.17
CA LEU A 70 -15.35 -1.68 8.95
C LEU A 70 -14.07 -2.22 8.29
N SER A 71 -14.12 -2.47 6.99
CA SER A 71 -12.98 -2.90 6.18
C SER A 71 -12.13 -1.70 5.75
N THR A 72 -12.76 -0.60 5.35
CA THR A 72 -12.07 0.65 5.00
C THR A 72 -12.99 1.86 5.17
N SER A 73 -12.43 3.06 5.02
CA SER A 73 -13.16 4.33 5.04
C SER A 73 -12.52 5.33 4.09
N ASN A 74 -13.35 6.21 3.52
CA ASN A 74 -12.87 7.27 2.66
C ASN A 74 -12.13 8.35 3.46
N TYR A 75 -11.38 9.21 2.75
CA TYR A 75 -10.57 10.24 3.40
C TYR A 75 -11.42 11.28 4.17
N HIS A 76 -12.68 11.51 3.79
CA HIS A 76 -13.61 12.35 4.55
C HIS A 76 -13.90 11.77 5.94
N ALA A 77 -14.20 10.47 6.03
CA ALA A 77 -14.43 9.79 7.31
C ALA A 77 -13.16 9.68 8.17
N ARG A 78 -11.98 9.51 7.55
CA ARG A 78 -10.69 9.43 8.27
C ARG A 78 -10.36 10.69 9.07
N LYS A 79 -10.86 11.87 8.65
CA LYS A 79 -10.71 13.13 9.41
C LYS A 79 -11.37 13.07 10.80
N TYR A 80 -12.38 12.24 10.98
CA TYR A 80 -13.05 11.98 12.27
C TYR A 80 -12.39 10.86 13.07
N GLY A 81 -11.28 10.29 12.59
CA GLY A 81 -10.62 9.14 13.21
C GLY A 81 -11.24 7.78 12.85
N VAL A 82 -12.25 7.75 11.98
CA VAL A 82 -12.79 6.48 11.44
C VAL A 82 -11.72 5.80 10.59
N ARG A 83 -11.51 4.50 10.79
CA ARG A 83 -10.43 3.74 10.17
C ARG A 83 -10.84 2.28 9.95
N ALA A 84 -10.08 1.59 9.09
CA ALA A 84 -10.18 0.13 8.95
C ALA A 84 -9.97 -0.58 10.29
N ALA A 85 -10.60 -1.76 10.43
CA ALA A 85 -10.62 -2.59 11.64
C ALA A 85 -11.26 -1.91 12.87
N MET A 86 -12.10 -0.89 12.65
CA MET A 86 -12.91 -0.26 13.70
C MET A 86 -14.34 -0.83 13.66
N PRO A 87 -14.97 -1.12 14.81
CA PRO A 87 -16.39 -1.44 14.84
C PRO A 87 -17.26 -0.28 14.34
N GLY A 88 -18.23 -0.58 13.47
CA GLY A 88 -19.08 0.44 12.85
C GLY A 88 -19.87 1.28 13.85
N PHE A 89 -20.31 0.69 14.97
CA PHE A 89 -20.99 1.44 16.04
C PHE A 89 -20.07 2.46 16.73
N ILE A 90 -18.76 2.19 16.83
CA ILE A 90 -17.79 3.16 17.36
C ILE A 90 -17.59 4.28 16.34
N ALA A 91 -17.44 3.91 15.06
CA ALA A 91 -17.29 4.87 13.99
C ALA A 91 -18.48 5.84 13.89
N LYS A 92 -19.71 5.34 14.07
CA LYS A 92 -20.93 6.17 14.16
C LYS A 92 -20.94 7.13 15.36
N LYS A 93 -20.29 6.77 16.47
CA LYS A 93 -20.12 7.71 17.60
C LYS A 93 -19.11 8.81 17.26
N LEU A 94 -18.05 8.50 16.53
CA LEU A 94 -17.06 9.48 16.07
C LEU A 94 -17.61 10.39 14.97
N CYS A 95 -18.45 9.84 14.09
CA CYS A 95 -19.07 10.55 12.98
C CYS A 95 -20.53 10.11 12.82
N PRO A 96 -21.50 10.80 13.46
CA PRO A 96 -22.92 10.43 13.40
C PRO A 96 -23.50 10.37 11.98
N SER A 97 -23.01 11.24 11.08
CA SER A 97 -23.39 11.30 9.67
C SER A 97 -22.70 10.26 8.78
N LEU A 98 -21.86 9.38 9.32
CA LEU A 98 -21.11 8.38 8.55
C LEU A 98 -22.06 7.44 7.79
N VAL A 99 -21.88 7.29 6.49
CA VAL A 99 -22.60 6.28 5.70
C VAL A 99 -21.80 4.98 5.72
N ILE A 100 -22.43 3.86 6.12
CA ILE A 100 -21.79 2.54 6.08
C ILE A 100 -22.40 1.76 4.93
N VAL A 101 -21.58 1.40 3.95
CA VAL A 101 -21.96 0.64 2.75
C VAL A 101 -21.52 -0.82 2.92
N PRO A 102 -22.37 -1.83 2.61
CA PRO A 102 -21.98 -3.24 2.63
C PRO A 102 -20.82 -3.55 1.66
N LEU A 103 -20.09 -4.64 1.92
CA LEU A 103 -19.02 -5.12 1.05
C LEU A 103 -19.58 -5.72 -0.24
N ASN A 104 -18.90 -5.46 -1.37
CA ASN A 104 -19.14 -6.12 -2.65
C ASN A 104 -17.82 -6.62 -3.27
N PHE A 105 -17.39 -7.83 -2.88
CA PHE A 105 -16.10 -8.38 -3.30
C PHE A 105 -15.99 -8.68 -4.79
N ASP A 106 -17.09 -8.95 -5.49
CA ASP A 106 -17.06 -9.20 -6.94
C ASP A 106 -16.66 -7.94 -7.70
N LYS A 107 -17.22 -6.79 -7.33
CA LYS A 107 -16.79 -5.48 -7.88
C LYS A 107 -15.32 -5.21 -7.60
N TYR A 108 -14.87 -5.46 -6.37
CA TYR A 108 -13.49 -5.16 -5.98
C TYR A 108 -12.48 -6.08 -6.70
N ARG A 109 -12.83 -7.34 -6.92
CA ARG A 109 -12.04 -8.28 -7.73
C ARG A 109 -11.96 -7.83 -9.19
N ALA A 110 -13.08 -7.49 -9.81
CA ALA A 110 -13.10 -7.04 -11.21
C ALA A 110 -12.22 -5.79 -11.43
N VAL A 111 -12.31 -4.80 -10.53
CA VAL A 111 -11.44 -3.61 -10.61
C VAL A 111 -9.97 -3.97 -10.35
N SER A 112 -9.69 -4.90 -9.42
CA SER A 112 -8.31 -5.37 -9.19
C SER A 112 -7.71 -6.01 -10.44
N GLU A 113 -8.50 -6.81 -11.18
CA GLU A 113 -8.09 -7.43 -12.45
C GLU A 113 -7.74 -6.37 -13.50
N GLU A 114 -8.57 -5.34 -13.67
CA GLU A 114 -8.29 -4.23 -14.59
C GLU A 114 -6.97 -3.51 -14.28
N ILE A 115 -6.65 -3.34 -13.00
CA ILE A 115 -5.41 -2.70 -12.52
C ILE A 115 -4.21 -3.63 -12.76
N ARG A 116 -4.37 -4.93 -12.48
CA ARG A 116 -3.32 -5.93 -12.67
C ARG A 116 -2.92 -6.10 -14.13
N GLU A 117 -3.84 -5.92 -15.07
CA GLU A 117 -3.51 -5.85 -16.50
C GLU A 117 -2.54 -4.71 -16.79
N ILE A 118 -2.71 -3.54 -16.16
CA ILE A 118 -1.78 -2.42 -16.30
C ILE A 118 -0.44 -2.76 -15.66
N PHE A 119 -0.43 -3.34 -14.46
CA PHE A 119 0.80 -3.75 -13.77
C PHE A 119 1.66 -4.69 -14.61
N ALA A 120 1.05 -5.66 -15.30
CA ALA A 120 1.74 -6.64 -16.13
C ALA A 120 2.54 -6.02 -17.29
N GLU A 121 2.21 -4.80 -17.72
CA GLU A 121 2.96 -4.09 -18.76
C GLU A 121 4.24 -3.43 -18.25
N TYR A 122 4.32 -3.14 -16.94
CA TYR A 122 5.52 -2.58 -16.30
C TYR A 122 6.40 -3.67 -15.69
N ASP A 123 5.79 -4.71 -15.14
CA ASP A 123 6.50 -5.89 -14.64
C ASP A 123 5.60 -7.13 -14.81
N PRO A 124 5.90 -8.04 -15.74
CA PRO A 124 5.11 -9.26 -15.94
C PRO A 124 5.19 -10.23 -14.75
N ASN A 125 6.16 -10.06 -13.85
CA ASN A 125 6.36 -10.87 -12.65
C ASN A 125 5.98 -10.12 -11.36
N PHE A 126 5.16 -9.07 -11.46
CA PHE A 126 4.72 -8.30 -10.30
C PHE A 126 4.11 -9.22 -9.23
N GLN A 127 4.23 -8.83 -7.96
CA GLN A 127 3.67 -9.57 -6.84
C GLN A 127 2.47 -8.82 -6.25
N PRO A 128 1.23 -9.29 -6.47
CA PRO A 128 0.08 -8.77 -5.76
C PRO A 128 0.12 -9.20 -4.29
N MET A 129 -0.04 -8.24 -3.39
CA MET A 129 -0.14 -8.50 -1.94
C MET A 129 -1.60 -8.62 -1.48
N SER A 130 -2.49 -7.86 -2.14
CA SER A 130 -3.93 -7.83 -1.89
C SER A 130 -4.68 -7.52 -3.19
N LEU A 131 -5.95 -7.11 -3.10
CA LEU A 131 -6.69 -6.60 -4.26
C LEU A 131 -6.21 -5.18 -4.66
N ASP A 132 -5.65 -4.42 -3.73
CA ASP A 132 -5.30 -3.01 -3.88
C ASP A 132 -3.80 -2.70 -3.79
N GLU A 133 -2.96 -3.67 -3.46
CA GLU A 133 -1.53 -3.47 -3.27
C GLU A 133 -0.69 -4.47 -4.09
N ALA A 134 0.40 -3.99 -4.67
CA ALA A 134 1.36 -4.82 -5.39
C ALA A 134 2.79 -4.23 -5.34
N TYR A 135 3.78 -5.11 -5.45
CA TYR A 135 5.16 -4.75 -5.77
C TYR A 135 5.45 -5.03 -7.24
N LEU A 136 6.18 -4.12 -7.88
CA LEU A 136 6.66 -4.23 -9.24
C LEU A 136 8.16 -3.89 -9.27
N ASP A 137 8.91 -4.60 -10.08
CA ASP A 137 10.31 -4.32 -10.35
C ASP A 137 10.45 -3.59 -11.69
N PHE A 138 10.66 -2.28 -11.63
CA PHE A 138 10.73 -1.41 -12.81
C PHE A 138 12.09 -1.47 -13.50
N THR A 139 13.08 -2.20 -12.97
CA THR A 139 14.46 -2.11 -13.45
C THR A 139 14.58 -2.39 -14.95
N ASP A 140 14.04 -3.52 -15.40
CA ASP A 140 14.14 -3.94 -16.80
C ASP A 140 13.24 -3.07 -17.72
N HIS A 141 12.08 -2.64 -17.21
CA HIS A 141 11.19 -1.74 -17.94
C HIS A 141 11.83 -0.38 -18.20
N LEU A 142 12.56 0.17 -17.22
CA LEU A 142 13.22 1.48 -17.36
C LEU A 142 14.36 1.44 -18.38
N GLU A 143 15.09 0.34 -18.48
CA GLU A 143 16.11 0.16 -19.52
C GLU A 143 15.48 0.18 -20.91
N GLN A 144 14.38 -0.56 -21.11
CA GLN A 144 13.65 -0.59 -22.37
C GLN A 144 13.06 0.79 -22.70
N ARG A 145 12.50 1.46 -21.70
CA ARG A 145 11.86 2.78 -21.81
C ARG A 145 12.78 3.86 -22.35
N GLN A 146 14.10 3.77 -22.13
CA GLN A 146 15.06 4.75 -22.69
C GLN A 146 15.09 4.78 -24.22
N SER A 147 14.70 3.68 -24.86
CA SER A 147 14.68 3.53 -26.32
C SER A 147 13.27 3.55 -26.93
N CYS A 148 12.24 3.76 -26.12
CA CYS A 148 10.86 3.82 -26.57
C CYS A 148 10.58 5.10 -27.38
N PRO A 149 9.82 5.00 -28.49
CA PRO A 149 9.37 6.18 -29.23
C PRO A 149 8.37 7.00 -28.40
N GLU A 150 8.32 8.32 -28.64
CA GLU A 150 7.41 9.22 -27.92
C GLU A 150 5.93 8.79 -28.01
N SER A 151 5.54 8.19 -29.14
CA SER A 151 4.19 7.69 -29.37
C SER A 151 3.77 6.59 -28.39
N SER A 152 4.68 5.73 -27.93
CA SER A 152 4.35 4.69 -26.95
C SER A 152 4.24 5.22 -25.52
N LEU A 153 4.76 6.43 -25.28
CA LEU A 153 4.67 7.13 -24.00
C LEU A 153 3.57 8.19 -24.00
N THR A 154 2.72 8.19 -25.02
CA THR A 154 1.62 9.16 -25.17
C THR A 154 0.29 8.47 -24.98
N HIS A 155 -0.46 8.87 -23.97
CA HIS A 155 -1.75 8.29 -23.63
C HIS A 155 -2.85 9.33 -23.78
N ARG A 156 -4.01 8.91 -24.27
CA ARG A 156 -5.18 9.79 -24.41
C ARG A 156 -6.01 9.77 -23.13
N TYR A 157 -6.60 10.92 -22.83
CA TYR A 157 -7.63 10.99 -21.80
C TYR A 157 -8.88 10.25 -22.26
N ARG A 158 -9.56 9.60 -21.33
CA ARG A 158 -10.86 9.00 -21.59
C ARG A 158 -11.86 10.10 -21.96
N SER A 159 -12.51 9.97 -23.12
CA SER A 159 -13.56 10.90 -23.55
C SER A 159 -14.73 10.85 -22.56
N ARG A 160 -15.04 11.98 -21.91
CA ARG A 160 -16.25 12.15 -21.09
C ARG A 160 -17.46 12.35 -22.00
N THR A 161 -17.78 11.41 -22.87
CA THR A 161 -19.00 11.46 -23.69
C THR A 161 -20.03 10.47 -23.17
N ASN A 162 -20.78 10.93 -22.16
CA ASN A 162 -22.16 10.49 -21.86
C ASN A 162 -22.80 11.38 -20.79
N GLU A 163 -22.77 12.70 -20.99
CA GLU A 163 -23.76 13.59 -20.39
C GLU A 163 -24.52 14.26 -21.55
N ASN A 164 -25.85 14.07 -21.57
CA ASN A 164 -26.75 14.61 -22.59
C ASN A 164 -26.49 16.12 -22.79
N PRO A 165 -26.44 16.63 -24.03
CA PRO A 165 -26.32 18.06 -24.26
C PRO A 165 -27.60 18.74 -23.78
N ILE A 166 -27.54 19.36 -22.60
CA ILE A 166 -28.51 20.37 -22.19
C ILE A 166 -28.28 21.56 -23.12
N PHE A 167 -29.21 21.78 -24.04
CA PHE A 167 -29.33 23.01 -24.81
C PHE A 167 -29.50 24.15 -23.80
N VAL A 168 -28.46 24.95 -23.60
CA VAL A 168 -28.58 26.25 -22.93
C VAL A 168 -28.35 27.31 -23.99
N SER A 169 -29.44 27.99 -24.33
CA SER A 169 -29.49 29.20 -25.14
C SER A 169 -28.57 30.27 -24.58
N THR A 170 -27.74 30.84 -25.45
CA THR A 170 -26.88 31.99 -25.20
C THR A 170 -27.68 33.24 -24.86
N GLU A 171 -27.44 33.82 -23.68
CA GLU A 171 -27.60 35.25 -23.43
C GLU A 171 -26.32 35.81 -22.80
N GLU A 172 -25.98 37.02 -23.26
CA GLU A 172 -24.75 37.76 -23.05
C GLU A 172 -24.61 38.31 -21.62
N GLY A 173 -23.39 38.40 -21.10
CA GLY A 173 -23.15 39.04 -19.80
C GLY A 173 -21.71 39.01 -19.31
N THR A 174 -20.89 39.90 -19.86
CA THR A 174 -19.72 40.60 -19.29
C THR A 174 -18.99 40.04 -18.05
N ASP A 175 -17.71 39.73 -18.31
CA ASP A 175 -16.48 40.14 -17.59
C ASP A 175 -16.45 40.08 -16.05
N LEU A 176 -15.54 39.25 -15.53
CA LEU A 176 -14.57 39.56 -14.46
C LEU A 176 -13.74 38.28 -14.16
N SER A 177 -12.49 38.25 -14.62
CA SER A 177 -11.46 37.30 -14.10
C SER A 177 -11.13 37.65 -12.63
N PRO A 178 -10.67 36.68 -11.81
CA PRO A 178 -9.22 36.65 -11.56
C PRO A 178 -8.58 35.28 -11.18
N VAL A 179 -7.26 35.24 -11.39
CA VAL A 179 -6.19 34.38 -10.83
C VAL A 179 -6.02 32.96 -11.40
N LEU A 180 -5.19 32.89 -12.46
CA LEU A 180 -4.55 31.68 -12.98
C LEU A 180 -3.38 31.28 -12.07
N PHE A 181 -3.33 30.02 -11.66
CA PHE A 181 -2.18 29.39 -11.01
C PHE A 181 -1.22 28.90 -12.11
N GLU A 182 0.07 29.27 -12.04
CA GLU A 182 1.09 28.80 -12.98
C GLU A 182 1.32 27.29 -12.84
N GLY A 183 1.19 26.56 -13.95
CA GLY A 183 1.46 25.12 -14.02
C GLY A 183 0.57 24.30 -14.98
N SER A 184 -0.22 24.92 -15.85
CA SER A 184 -0.98 24.18 -16.88
C SER A 184 -0.08 23.79 -18.07
N PRO A 185 -0.22 22.57 -18.62
CA PRO A 185 0.57 22.17 -19.78
C PRO A 185 0.18 22.99 -21.01
N VAL A 186 1.16 23.24 -21.87
CA VAL A 186 0.98 23.90 -23.16
C VAL A 186 0.14 22.98 -24.05
N PHE A 187 -1.09 23.40 -24.36
CA PHE A 187 -1.96 22.70 -25.31
C PHE A 187 -1.52 23.05 -26.74
N SER A 188 -0.98 22.06 -27.44
CA SER A 188 -0.78 22.15 -28.88
C SER A 188 -2.12 21.86 -29.57
N GLU A 189 -2.82 22.88 -30.05
CA GLU A 189 -3.98 22.69 -30.91
C GLU A 189 -3.52 22.21 -32.30
N GLY A 190 -3.78 20.96 -32.61
CA GLY A 190 -3.52 20.37 -33.92
C GLY A 190 -3.91 18.90 -33.97
N ASP A 191 -4.90 18.61 -34.81
CA ASP A 191 -5.42 17.30 -35.22
C ASP A 191 -6.61 16.73 -34.42
N ALA A 192 -7.50 16.04 -35.12
CA ALA A 192 -8.84 15.63 -34.69
C ALA A 192 -8.88 14.53 -33.59
N GLY A 193 -7.89 14.48 -32.70
CA GLY A 193 -7.81 13.60 -31.55
C GLY A 193 -8.00 14.39 -30.26
N GLY A 194 -8.78 13.86 -29.31
CA GLY A 194 -8.97 14.48 -27.99
C GLY A 194 -7.65 14.66 -27.19
N PRO A 195 -7.70 15.29 -26.00
CA PRO A 195 -6.52 15.62 -25.23
C PRO A 195 -5.67 14.38 -24.92
N PHE A 196 -4.34 14.54 -25.01
CA PHE A 196 -3.35 13.52 -24.74
C PHE A 196 -2.30 14.03 -23.75
N GLU A 197 -1.60 13.10 -23.11
CA GLU A 197 -0.48 13.38 -22.22
C GLU A 197 0.70 12.49 -22.56
N GLN A 198 1.88 13.10 -22.65
CA GLN A 198 3.14 12.43 -22.89
C GLN A 198 3.91 12.28 -21.57
N PHE A 199 4.55 11.14 -21.37
CA PHE A 199 5.31 10.80 -20.17
C PHE A 199 6.79 10.68 -20.50
N GLY A 200 7.67 11.16 -19.62
CA GLY A 200 9.11 11.07 -19.80
C GLY A 200 9.69 9.67 -19.55
N THR A 201 11.00 9.52 -19.67
CA THR A 201 11.72 8.24 -19.48
C THR A 201 12.23 8.02 -18.06
N SER A 202 12.07 8.98 -17.16
CA SER A 202 12.45 8.84 -15.75
C SER A 202 11.56 7.85 -15.02
N VAL A 203 12.02 7.33 -13.88
CA VAL A 203 11.22 6.42 -13.05
C VAL A 203 9.98 7.12 -12.49
N GLU A 204 10.10 8.39 -12.11
CA GLU A 204 8.97 9.17 -11.64
C GLU A 204 7.89 9.30 -12.72
N GLU A 205 8.29 9.50 -13.97
CA GLU A 205 7.36 9.58 -15.11
C GLU A 205 6.74 8.23 -15.45
N ALA A 206 7.50 7.13 -15.41
CA ALA A 206 6.95 5.79 -15.62
C ALA A 206 5.89 5.43 -14.55
N VAL A 207 6.13 5.78 -13.29
CA VAL A 207 5.16 5.56 -12.21
C VAL A 207 3.97 6.51 -12.30
N ARG A 208 4.20 7.76 -12.74
CA ARG A 208 3.12 8.72 -13.03
C ARG A 208 2.24 8.22 -14.16
N GLU A 209 2.83 7.63 -15.21
CA GLU A 209 2.12 6.99 -16.31
C GLU A 209 1.26 5.83 -15.83
N MET A 210 1.83 4.90 -15.06
CA MET A 210 1.07 3.77 -14.51
C MET A 210 -0.13 4.26 -13.70
N ARG A 211 0.06 5.25 -12.82
CA ARG A 211 -1.02 5.85 -12.01
C ARG A 211 -2.07 6.55 -12.86
N PHE A 212 -1.65 7.30 -13.88
CA PHE A 212 -2.54 7.92 -14.85
C PHE A 212 -3.41 6.88 -15.56
N ARG A 213 -2.80 5.79 -16.06
CA ARG A 213 -3.52 4.72 -16.75
C ARG A 213 -4.53 4.02 -15.85
N ILE A 214 -4.18 3.81 -14.58
CA ILE A 214 -5.10 3.29 -13.56
C ILE A 214 -6.31 4.22 -13.42
N GLU A 215 -6.07 5.53 -13.29
CA GLU A 215 -7.15 6.52 -13.16
C GLU A 215 -8.04 6.58 -14.41
N GLN A 216 -7.45 6.59 -15.60
CA GLN A 216 -8.22 6.62 -16.85
C GLN A 216 -9.09 5.36 -17.02
N LYS A 217 -8.56 4.19 -16.67
CA LYS A 217 -9.27 2.91 -16.81
C LYS A 217 -10.36 2.75 -15.74
N THR A 218 -10.02 2.99 -14.48
CA THR A 218 -10.86 2.61 -13.34
C THR A 218 -11.63 3.77 -12.72
N THR A 219 -11.27 5.02 -13.02
CA THR A 219 -11.72 6.25 -12.31
C THR A 219 -11.29 6.30 -10.84
N LEU A 220 -10.27 5.52 -10.46
CA LEU A 220 -9.73 5.46 -9.10
C LEU A 220 -8.27 5.90 -9.09
N THR A 221 -7.83 6.47 -7.97
CA THR A 221 -6.45 6.91 -7.80
C THR A 221 -5.63 5.88 -7.03
N ALA A 222 -4.32 5.89 -7.28
CA ALA A 222 -3.34 5.11 -6.55
C ALA A 222 -2.21 5.99 -6.05
N SER A 223 -1.61 5.58 -4.94
CA SER A 223 -0.34 6.15 -4.46
C SER A 223 0.79 5.15 -4.65
N ALA A 224 2.00 5.65 -4.85
CA ALA A 224 3.15 4.78 -5.17
C ALA A 224 4.45 5.19 -4.46
N GLY A 225 5.26 4.21 -4.10
CA GLY A 225 6.57 4.42 -3.50
C GLY A 225 7.66 3.81 -4.36
N ILE A 226 8.72 4.56 -4.65
CA ILE A 226 9.83 4.15 -5.51
C ILE A 226 11.09 4.09 -4.64
N ALA A 227 11.72 2.92 -4.55
CA ALA A 227 12.87 2.72 -3.69
C ALA A 227 13.74 1.54 -4.16
N PRO A 228 14.98 1.38 -3.63
CA PRO A 228 15.85 0.28 -4.02
C PRO A 228 15.45 -1.10 -3.51
N ASN A 229 14.49 -1.20 -2.58
CA ASN A 229 14.02 -2.47 -2.03
C ASN A 229 12.55 -2.41 -1.59
N MET A 230 11.94 -3.57 -1.38
CA MET A 230 10.51 -3.71 -1.08
C MET A 230 10.08 -2.97 0.19
N MET A 231 10.83 -3.09 1.30
CA MET A 231 10.47 -2.42 2.55
C MET A 231 10.42 -0.91 2.39
N LEU A 232 11.44 -0.31 1.78
CA LEU A 232 11.49 1.14 1.57
C LEU A 232 10.40 1.59 0.58
N ALA A 233 10.13 0.81 -0.48
CA ALA A 233 9.09 1.12 -1.45
C ALA A 233 7.72 1.20 -0.79
N LYS A 234 7.39 0.22 0.08
CA LYS A 234 6.14 0.23 0.85
C LYS A 234 6.02 1.47 1.73
N VAL A 235 7.05 1.79 2.50
CA VAL A 235 7.04 2.99 3.36
C VAL A 235 6.89 4.27 2.53
N CYS A 236 7.53 4.35 1.37
CA CYS A 236 7.44 5.51 0.48
C CYS A 236 6.02 5.69 -0.08
N SER A 237 5.31 4.60 -0.41
CA SER A 237 3.96 4.67 -0.98
C SER A 237 2.92 5.31 -0.06
N ASP A 238 3.16 5.25 1.25
CA ASP A 238 2.29 5.87 2.27
C ASP A 238 2.58 7.36 2.49
N LYS A 239 3.73 7.87 2.06
CA LYS A 239 4.22 9.20 2.46
C LYS A 239 3.40 10.35 1.87
N ASN A 240 3.01 10.21 0.62
CA ASN A 240 2.27 11.24 -0.14
C ASN A 240 0.82 10.81 -0.45
N LYS A 241 0.24 9.89 0.34
CA LYS A 241 -1.18 9.52 0.20
C LYS A 241 -2.10 10.70 0.55
N PRO A 242 -3.25 10.87 -0.14
CA PRO A 242 -3.71 10.14 -1.34
C PRO A 242 -3.17 10.70 -2.66
N ASN A 243 -3.29 9.90 -3.73
CA ASN A 243 -2.99 10.23 -5.12
C ASN A 243 -1.61 10.89 -5.31
N GLY A 244 -0.61 10.36 -4.61
CA GLY A 244 0.74 10.89 -4.67
C GLY A 244 1.78 9.79 -4.80
N GLN A 245 2.99 10.18 -5.18
CA GLN A 245 4.13 9.28 -5.22
C GLN A 245 5.33 9.87 -4.51
N TYR A 246 6.22 9.02 -4.03
CA TYR A 246 7.48 9.44 -3.41
C TYR A 246 8.63 8.53 -3.86
N ARG A 247 9.74 9.16 -4.28
CA ARG A 247 10.97 8.46 -4.63
C ARG A 247 12.02 8.65 -3.55
N LEU A 248 12.60 7.54 -3.12
CA LEU A 248 13.83 7.50 -2.36
C LEU A 248 15.00 7.26 -3.33
N ALA A 249 15.96 8.19 -3.37
CA ALA A 249 17.11 8.07 -4.24
C ALA A 249 17.93 6.79 -3.93
N PRO A 250 18.45 6.07 -4.94
CA PRO A 250 19.18 4.81 -4.77
C PRO A 250 20.64 5.05 -4.35
N THR A 251 20.84 5.91 -3.35
CA THR A 251 22.15 6.20 -2.75
C THR A 251 22.10 5.82 -1.28
N ARG A 252 23.22 5.30 -0.75
CA ARG A 252 23.31 4.92 0.67
C ARG A 252 22.97 6.09 1.58
N GLU A 253 23.45 7.28 1.27
CA GLU A 253 23.24 8.51 2.03
C GLU A 253 21.74 8.81 2.17
N ALA A 254 21.02 8.87 1.03
CA ALA A 254 19.58 9.09 1.04
C ALA A 254 18.81 8.02 1.82
N VAL A 255 19.18 6.74 1.67
CA VAL A 255 18.57 5.63 2.42
C VAL A 255 18.79 5.81 3.93
N MET A 256 20.01 6.12 4.34
CA MET A 256 20.35 6.28 5.76
C MET A 256 19.68 7.54 6.35
N ASP A 257 19.65 8.65 5.63
CA ASP A 257 18.97 9.88 6.05
C ASP A 257 17.47 9.68 6.21
N PHE A 258 16.87 8.87 5.34
CA PHE A 258 15.47 8.50 5.40
C PHE A 258 15.18 7.58 6.59
N ILE A 259 15.94 6.49 6.72
CA ILE A 259 15.65 5.45 7.71
C ILE A 259 15.88 5.96 9.14
N GLN A 260 16.93 6.74 9.39
CA GLN A 260 17.27 7.21 10.74
C GLN A 260 16.14 8.03 11.38
N LYS A 261 15.36 8.75 10.56
CA LYS A 261 14.23 9.59 11.02
C LYS A 261 12.91 8.84 11.08
N LEU A 262 12.84 7.62 10.56
CA LEU A 262 11.59 6.87 10.42
C LEU A 262 11.15 6.30 11.79
N PRO A 263 9.90 6.54 12.21
CA PRO A 263 9.34 5.86 13.38
C PRO A 263 9.25 4.34 13.13
N VAL A 264 9.64 3.52 14.11
CA VAL A 264 9.66 2.05 13.94
C VAL A 264 8.30 1.49 13.55
N ARG A 265 7.21 2.12 14.01
CA ARG A 265 5.83 1.70 13.69
C ARG A 265 5.44 1.82 12.22
N LYS A 266 6.15 2.66 11.45
CA LYS A 266 5.92 2.83 10.01
C LYS A 266 6.55 1.71 9.18
N VAL A 267 7.43 0.90 9.76
CA VAL A 267 8.06 -0.22 9.08
C VAL A 267 7.11 -1.43 9.07
N CYS A 268 6.92 -2.03 7.89
CA CYS A 268 6.16 -3.27 7.77
C CYS A 268 6.79 -4.38 8.63
N GLY A 269 5.97 -5.14 9.35
CA GLY A 269 6.42 -6.15 10.33
C GLY A 269 6.48 -5.64 11.78
N ILE A 270 6.54 -4.32 12.03
CA ILE A 270 6.48 -3.76 13.39
C ILE A 270 5.04 -3.37 13.73
N GLY A 271 4.31 -4.33 14.30
CA GLY A 271 2.94 -4.12 14.82
C GLY A 271 2.90 -3.45 16.20
N LYS A 272 1.68 -3.20 16.72
CA LYS A 272 1.44 -2.51 18.00
C LYS A 272 2.17 -3.15 19.20
N VAL A 273 2.29 -4.48 19.21
CA VAL A 273 2.93 -5.22 20.31
C VAL A 273 4.44 -5.00 20.27
N SER A 274 5.08 -5.24 19.12
CA SER A 274 6.51 -5.01 18.93
C SER A 274 6.88 -3.54 19.17
N GLU A 275 6.08 -2.61 18.65
CA GLU A 275 6.22 -1.17 18.95
C GLU A 275 6.19 -0.90 20.45
N LYS A 276 5.22 -1.46 21.19
CA LYS A 276 5.12 -1.28 22.64
C LYS A 276 6.33 -1.86 23.38
N MET A 277 6.86 -3.00 22.95
CA MET A 277 8.07 -3.60 23.51
C MET A 277 9.29 -2.71 23.26
N LEU A 278 9.48 -2.25 22.02
CA LEU A 278 10.57 -1.33 21.66
C LEU A 278 10.46 0.00 22.43
N ASN A 279 9.26 0.57 22.55
CA ASN A 279 9.01 1.78 23.35
C ASN A 279 9.38 1.59 24.82
N ALA A 280 9.14 0.41 25.41
CA ALA A 280 9.57 0.11 26.78
C ALA A 280 11.10 0.11 26.96
N LEU A 281 11.86 -0.03 25.86
CA LEU A 281 13.31 0.11 25.81
C LEU A 281 13.76 1.53 25.42
N GLY A 282 12.83 2.47 25.23
CA GLY A 282 13.11 3.83 24.76
C GLY A 282 13.40 3.91 23.26
N ILE A 283 12.99 2.92 22.47
CA ILE A 283 13.22 2.86 21.02
C ILE A 283 11.95 3.30 20.30
N THR A 284 12.01 4.47 19.64
CA THR A 284 10.87 5.03 18.90
C THR A 284 11.15 5.19 17.41
N THR A 285 12.42 5.39 17.05
CA THR A 285 12.89 5.58 15.67
C THR A 285 13.86 4.47 15.26
N CYS A 286 14.09 4.29 13.96
CA CYS A 286 15.10 3.34 13.48
C CYS A 286 16.53 3.77 13.86
N SER A 287 16.78 5.05 14.18
CA SER A 287 18.05 5.49 14.78
C SER A 287 18.23 4.95 16.20
N ASP A 288 17.17 4.94 17.01
CA ASP A 288 17.23 4.32 18.33
C ASP A 288 17.43 2.80 18.21
N LEU A 289 16.78 2.20 17.20
CA LEU A 289 16.91 0.78 16.88
C LEU A 289 18.36 0.42 16.58
N SER A 290 19.05 1.17 15.71
CA SER A 290 20.46 0.92 15.39
C SER A 290 21.38 1.06 16.60
N ARG A 291 21.18 2.11 17.42
CA ARG A 291 21.99 2.36 18.62
C ARG A 291 21.87 1.28 19.67
N GLN A 292 20.70 0.65 19.80
CA GLN A 292 20.42 -0.36 20.82
C GLN A 292 20.52 -1.80 20.27
N MET A 293 21.07 -2.01 19.08
CA MET A 293 21.03 -3.31 18.40
C MET A 293 21.70 -4.44 19.20
N ALA A 294 22.81 -4.17 19.90
CA ALA A 294 23.46 -5.15 20.78
C ALA A 294 22.59 -5.57 21.98
N LEU A 295 21.78 -4.65 22.50
CA LEU A 295 20.81 -4.99 23.55
C LEU A 295 19.66 -5.83 22.95
N LEU A 296 19.19 -5.48 21.76
CA LEU A 296 18.12 -6.21 21.07
C LEU A 296 18.54 -7.65 20.75
N SER A 297 19.79 -7.88 20.34
CA SER A 297 20.29 -9.24 20.06
C SER A 297 20.36 -10.14 21.29
N LEU A 298 20.37 -9.57 22.50
CA LEU A 298 20.35 -10.31 23.77
C LEU A 298 18.92 -10.54 24.31
N LEU A 299 17.95 -9.72 23.88
CA LEU A 299 16.57 -9.75 24.39
C LEU A 299 15.59 -10.44 23.46
N PHE A 300 15.88 -10.48 22.15
CA PHE A 300 15.00 -11.01 21.13
C PHE A 300 15.57 -12.28 20.49
N SER A 301 14.68 -13.06 19.86
CA SER A 301 15.09 -14.21 19.06
C SER A 301 16.01 -13.78 17.93
N GLU A 302 16.80 -14.73 17.44
CA GLU A 302 17.70 -14.53 16.30
C GLU A 302 16.97 -13.89 15.12
N THR A 303 15.86 -14.48 14.69
CA THR A 303 15.01 -13.98 13.61
C THR A 303 14.56 -12.52 13.79
N SER A 304 14.21 -12.14 15.02
CA SER A 304 13.67 -10.81 15.32
C SER A 304 14.74 -9.74 15.25
N TRP A 305 15.90 -9.96 15.88
CA TRP A 305 16.96 -8.95 15.86
C TRP A 305 17.67 -8.88 14.50
N HIS A 306 17.73 -10.00 13.75
CA HIS A 306 18.17 -9.99 12.34
C HIS A 306 17.26 -9.11 11.47
N HIS A 307 15.94 -9.19 11.69
CA HIS A 307 15.00 -8.31 11.02
C HIS A 307 15.20 -6.84 11.45
N PHE A 308 15.42 -6.58 12.74
CA PHE A 308 15.69 -5.22 13.23
C PHE A 308 16.98 -4.61 12.67
N ILE A 309 18.07 -5.38 12.57
CA ILE A 309 19.33 -4.86 12.02
C ILE A 309 19.18 -4.52 10.53
N GLN A 310 18.48 -5.36 9.75
CA GLN A 310 18.15 -5.06 8.36
C GLN A 310 17.33 -3.76 8.25
N ILE A 311 16.28 -3.61 9.06
CA ILE A 311 15.49 -2.36 9.12
C ILE A 311 16.37 -1.17 9.44
N SER A 312 17.24 -1.28 10.44
CA SER A 312 18.09 -0.17 10.89
C SER A 312 19.09 0.31 9.83
N LEU A 313 19.45 -0.58 8.90
CA LEU A 313 20.30 -0.31 7.74
C LEU A 313 19.48 0.03 6.47
N GLY A 314 18.15 0.04 6.54
CA GLY A 314 17.31 0.26 5.36
C GLY A 314 17.40 -0.87 4.32
N LEU A 315 17.67 -2.09 4.76
CA LEU A 315 17.83 -3.28 3.92
C LEU A 315 16.56 -4.14 3.92
N SER A 316 16.26 -4.72 2.77
CA SER A 316 15.20 -5.70 2.55
C SER A 316 15.44 -6.40 1.21
N SER A 317 14.51 -7.26 0.77
CA SER A 317 14.60 -7.89 -0.53
C SER A 317 14.61 -6.85 -1.65
N THR A 318 15.61 -6.94 -2.52
CA THR A 318 15.68 -6.20 -3.80
C THR A 318 15.06 -6.99 -4.95
N HIS A 319 14.56 -8.20 -4.66
CA HIS A 319 13.95 -9.09 -5.65
C HIS A 319 12.55 -9.46 -5.19
N ILE A 320 11.62 -9.46 -6.13
CA ILE A 320 10.24 -9.87 -5.90
C ILE A 320 10.16 -11.40 -6.01
N PRO A 321 9.75 -12.12 -4.95
CA PRO A 321 9.56 -13.57 -5.00
C PRO A 321 8.59 -13.98 -6.11
N ARG A 322 9.00 -14.95 -6.93
CA ARG A 322 8.13 -15.55 -7.95
C ARG A 322 7.32 -16.66 -7.31
N HIS A 323 6.00 -16.55 -7.36
CA HIS A 323 5.02 -17.59 -7.01
C HIS A 323 5.31 -18.35 -5.70
N GLU A 324 4.67 -17.93 -4.61
CA GLU A 324 4.60 -18.75 -3.41
C GLU A 324 3.37 -19.68 -3.48
N GLU A 325 3.57 -20.97 -3.21
CA GLU A 325 2.47 -21.91 -3.04
C GLU A 325 1.68 -21.57 -1.76
N ARG A 326 0.35 -21.57 -1.87
CA ARG A 326 -0.56 -21.39 -0.72
C ARG A 326 -0.31 -22.51 0.29
N LYS A 327 -0.04 -22.14 1.56
CA LYS A 327 0.24 -23.10 2.65
C LYS A 327 -0.99 -23.58 3.41
N SER A 328 -2.05 -22.77 3.45
CA SER A 328 -3.30 -23.10 4.12
C SER A 328 -4.50 -22.42 3.46
N MET A 329 -5.68 -23.02 3.66
CA MET A 329 -6.99 -22.46 3.31
C MET A 329 -7.93 -22.70 4.50
N SER A 330 -8.75 -21.71 4.84
CA SER A 330 -9.64 -21.77 6.00
C SER A 330 -10.89 -20.93 5.76
N THR A 331 -12.00 -21.34 6.38
CA THR A 331 -13.21 -20.54 6.50
C THR A 331 -13.57 -20.39 7.97
N GLU A 332 -14.04 -19.20 8.34
CA GLU A 332 -14.49 -18.90 9.69
C GLU A 332 -15.70 -17.97 9.65
N ARG A 333 -16.58 -18.10 10.65
CA ARG A 333 -17.77 -17.26 10.78
C ARG A 333 -17.91 -16.82 12.23
N THR A 334 -18.06 -15.52 12.46
CA THR A 334 -18.42 -14.98 13.77
C THR A 334 -19.95 -14.90 13.88
N PHE A 335 -20.51 -15.41 14.96
CA PHE A 335 -21.95 -15.48 15.22
C PHE A 335 -22.26 -15.06 16.66
N LYS A 336 -23.55 -14.93 17.00
CA LYS A 336 -24.00 -14.72 18.39
C LYS A 336 -23.70 -15.97 19.22
N GLU A 337 -23.86 -15.90 20.53
CA GLU A 337 -23.66 -17.06 21.40
C GLU A 337 -24.45 -18.30 20.91
N LEU A 338 -23.75 -19.44 20.81
CA LEU A 338 -24.28 -20.73 20.35
C LEU A 338 -23.90 -21.80 21.36
N SER A 339 -24.83 -22.15 22.25
CA SER A 339 -24.55 -23.04 23.39
C SER A 339 -24.96 -24.50 23.14
N LYS A 340 -25.86 -24.75 22.19
CA LYS A 340 -26.35 -26.10 21.92
C LYS A 340 -25.36 -26.91 21.07
N PRO A 341 -24.94 -28.10 21.52
CA PRO A 341 -24.03 -28.93 20.75
C PRO A 341 -24.55 -29.26 19.34
N GLU A 342 -25.86 -29.49 19.17
CA GLU A 342 -26.41 -29.83 17.85
C GLU A 342 -26.21 -28.70 16.83
N GLU A 343 -26.39 -27.46 17.28
CA GLU A 343 -26.19 -26.26 16.45
C GLU A 343 -24.70 -26.07 16.13
N GLN A 344 -23.81 -26.33 17.09
CA GLN A 344 -22.35 -26.29 16.88
C GLN A 344 -21.89 -27.33 15.86
N PHE A 345 -22.39 -28.57 15.95
CA PHE A 345 -22.09 -29.63 14.97
C PHE A 345 -22.65 -29.30 13.59
N SER A 346 -23.84 -28.68 13.51
CA SER A 346 -24.40 -28.21 12.24
C SER A 346 -23.50 -27.17 11.59
N LEU A 347 -23.12 -26.13 12.33
CA LEU A 347 -22.25 -25.07 11.81
C LEU A 347 -20.86 -25.60 11.43
N CYS A 348 -20.30 -26.55 12.20
CA CYS A 348 -19.05 -27.20 11.85
C CYS A 348 -19.14 -27.92 10.49
N ARG A 349 -20.24 -28.64 10.23
CA ARG A 349 -20.46 -29.28 8.92
C ARG A 349 -20.57 -28.27 7.79
N GLU A 350 -21.33 -27.18 7.99
CA GLU A 350 -21.44 -26.10 7.00
C GLU A 350 -20.07 -25.50 6.67
N LEU A 351 -19.22 -25.23 7.67
CA LEU A 351 -17.86 -24.72 7.44
C LEU A 351 -16.95 -25.73 6.72
N CYS A 352 -17.11 -27.02 7.01
CA CYS A 352 -16.40 -28.07 6.28
C CYS A 352 -16.83 -28.12 4.80
N ASP A 353 -18.13 -27.99 4.53
CA ASP A 353 -18.67 -27.98 3.17
C ASP A 353 -18.21 -26.73 2.40
N ASP A 354 -18.29 -25.55 3.02
CA ASP A 354 -17.77 -24.29 2.47
C ASP A 354 -16.28 -24.42 2.09
N LEU A 355 -15.45 -24.95 3.01
CA LEU A 355 -14.02 -25.15 2.76
C LEU A 355 -13.77 -26.18 1.65
N ALA A 356 -14.52 -27.26 1.61
CA ALA A 356 -14.41 -28.28 0.58
C ALA A 356 -14.75 -27.73 -0.81
N GLU A 357 -15.74 -26.84 -0.92
CA GLU A 357 -16.04 -26.14 -2.17
C GLU A 357 -14.90 -25.22 -2.62
N ASP A 358 -14.31 -24.46 -1.69
CA ASP A 358 -13.18 -23.58 -2.00
C ASP A 358 -11.92 -24.37 -2.41
N LEU A 359 -11.65 -25.50 -1.75
CA LEU A 359 -10.57 -26.41 -2.15
C LEU A 359 -10.77 -26.97 -3.57
N LYS A 360 -12.01 -27.32 -3.94
CA LYS A 360 -12.34 -27.78 -5.30
C LYS A 360 -12.10 -26.68 -6.35
N LYS A 361 -12.44 -25.43 -6.05
CA LYS A 361 -12.23 -24.29 -6.97
C LYS A 361 -10.75 -24.11 -7.31
N GLU A 362 -9.85 -24.37 -6.37
CA GLU A 362 -8.39 -24.28 -6.57
C GLU A 362 -7.74 -25.63 -6.94
N ALA A 363 -8.53 -26.67 -7.24
CA ALA A 363 -8.03 -28.02 -7.55
C ALA A 363 -7.10 -28.61 -6.47
N LEU A 364 -7.32 -28.23 -5.20
CA LEU A 364 -6.63 -28.77 -4.03
C LEU A 364 -7.33 -30.04 -3.54
N LYS A 365 -6.62 -30.82 -2.71
CA LYS A 365 -7.15 -32.06 -2.14
C LYS A 365 -8.27 -31.73 -1.14
N VAL A 366 -9.40 -32.43 -1.28
CA VAL A 366 -10.58 -32.35 -0.41
C VAL A 366 -10.55 -33.48 0.62
#